data_AF-A0A0C9TE12-F1
#
_entry.id   AF-A0A0C9TE12-F1
#
_cell.length_a   1.000
_cell.length_b   1.000
_cell.length_c   1.000
_cell.angle_alpha   90.00
_cell.angle_beta   90.00
_cell.angle_gamma   90.00
#
_symmetry.space_group_name_H-M   'P 1'
#
loop_
_entity.id
_entity.type
_entity.pdbx_description
1 polymer ?
#
loop_
_entity_poly.entity_id
_entity_poly.type
_entity_poly.pdbx_seq_one_letter_code
_entity_poly.pdbx_strand_id
1 'polypeptide(L)' 'LPALAEHTRVLTPLTTKEAELHFPLWNTEHAKAFQAIKDLVVSPHCLTTIDHDNPGDNKIFLTCDASDYRTGAV' A
#
# COMPACT_ATOMS: atom_id res chain seq x y z
N LEU A 1 1.10 -11.86 -1.13
CA LEU A 1 0.02 -10.96 -0.66
C LEU A 1 -1.30 -11.37 -1.30
N PRO A 2 -2.29 -11.84 -0.52
CA PRO A 2 -3.56 -12.32 -1.03
C PRO A 2 -4.25 -11.32 -1.97
N ALA A 3 -4.63 -11.77 -3.17
CA ALA A 3 -5.44 -11.03 -4.15
C ALA A 3 -4.96 -9.60 -4.53
N LEU A 4 -3.74 -9.18 -4.15
CA LEU A 4 -3.25 -7.82 -4.41
C LEU A 4 -3.29 -7.47 -5.89
N ALA A 5 -2.89 -8.40 -6.77
CA ALA A 5 -2.91 -8.22 -8.22
C ALA A 5 -4.32 -7.94 -8.77
N GLU A 6 -5.35 -8.55 -8.18
CA GLU A 6 -6.74 -8.33 -8.62
C GLU A 6 -7.27 -6.97 -8.17
N HIS A 7 -6.96 -6.57 -6.93
CA HIS A 7 -7.32 -5.23 -6.45
C HIS A 7 -6.60 -4.13 -7.23
N THR A 8 -5.31 -4.31 -7.55
CA THR A 8 -4.56 -3.32 -8.35
C THR A 8 -5.00 -3.30 -9.80
N ARG A 9 -5.43 -4.43 -10.38
CA ARG A 9 -6.00 -4.47 -11.74
C ARG A 9 -7.23 -3.57 -11.87
N VAL A 10 -8.08 -3.51 -10.84
CA VAL A 10 -9.25 -2.60 -10.81
C VAL A 10 -8.82 -1.13 -10.82
N LEU A 11 -7.68 -0.80 -10.22
CA LEU A 11 -7.18 0.58 -10.12
C LEU A 11 -6.27 0.98 -11.29
N THR A 12 -5.73 0.01 -12.04
CA THR A 12 -4.77 0.24 -13.15
C THR A 12 -5.27 1.25 -14.20
N PRO A 13 -6.54 1.26 -14.62
CA PRO A 13 -7.03 2.25 -15.57
C PRO A 13 -6.91 3.70 -15.08
N LEU A 14 -6.80 3.93 -13.78
CA LEU A 14 -6.66 5.27 -13.19
C LEU A 14 -5.24 5.83 -13.28
N THR A 15 -4.27 5.02 -13.68
CA THR A 15 -2.84 5.39 -13.71
C THR A 15 -2.25 5.35 -15.11
N THR A 16 -3.05 5.16 -16.15
CA THR A 16 -2.56 5.14 -17.53
C THR A 16 -2.37 6.56 -18.06
N LYS A 17 -1.58 6.73 -19.13
CA LYS A 17 -1.37 8.04 -19.75
C LYS A 17 -2.68 8.63 -20.27
N GLU A 18 -3.60 7.79 -20.72
CA GLU A 18 -4.91 8.21 -21.21
C GLU A 18 -5.76 8.82 -20.08
N ALA A 19 -5.56 8.39 -18.83
CA ALA A 19 -6.25 8.96 -17.67
C ALA A 19 -5.83 10.42 -17.39
N GLU A 20 -4.66 10.88 -17.88
CA GLU A 20 -4.26 12.29 -17.80
C GLU A 20 -5.13 13.18 -18.69
N LEU A 21 -5.61 12.64 -19.82
CA LEU A 21 -6.47 13.35 -20.76
C LEU A 21 -7.95 13.23 -20.36
N HIS A 22 -8.35 12.02 -19.94
CA HIS A 22 -9.73 11.68 -19.58
C HIS A 22 -9.74 10.78 -18.35
N PHE A 23 -9.67 11.41 -17.16
CA PHE A 23 -9.64 10.66 -15.92
C PHE A 23 -10.95 9.86 -15.72
N PRO A 24 -10.89 8.53 -15.53
CA PRO A 24 -12.08 7.73 -15.30
C PRO A 24 -12.78 8.16 -14.00
N LEU A 25 -14.11 8.15 -14.00
CA LEU A 25 -14.86 8.49 -12.78
C LEU A 25 -14.52 7.50 -11.66
N TRP A 26 -14.17 8.04 -10.49
CA TRP A 26 -14.02 7.23 -9.29
C TRP A 26 -15.37 6.65 -8.87
N ASN A 27 -15.43 5.32 -8.69
CA ASN A 27 -16.67 4.63 -8.37
C ASN A 27 -16.48 3.70 -7.15
N THR A 28 -17.56 3.03 -6.77
CA THR A 28 -17.59 2.16 -5.60
C THR A 28 -16.62 0.97 -5.70
N GLU A 29 -16.37 0.44 -6.90
CA GLU A 29 -15.44 -0.68 -7.08
C GLU A 29 -13.99 -0.23 -6.90
N HIS A 30 -13.62 0.95 -7.38
CA HIS A 30 -12.32 1.56 -7.07
C HIS A 30 -12.16 1.77 -5.57
N ALA A 31 -13.19 2.29 -4.89
CA ALA A 31 -13.16 2.50 -3.43
C ALA A 31 -12.97 1.19 -2.65
N LYS A 32 -13.71 0.14 -3.02
CA LYS A 32 -13.57 -1.19 -2.40
C LYS A 32 -12.19 -1.79 -2.62
N ALA A 33 -11.68 -1.74 -3.86
CA ALA A 33 -10.36 -2.26 -4.19
C ALA A 33 -9.26 -1.52 -3.42
N PHE A 34 -9.35 -0.19 -3.35
CA PHE A 34 -8.39 0.63 -2.61
C PHE A 34 -8.43 0.33 -1.10
N GLN A 35 -9.62 0.20 -0.51
CA GLN A 35 -9.74 -0.12 0.91
C GLN A 35 -9.24 -1.54 1.21
N ALA A 36 -9.51 -2.52 0.36
CA ALA A 36 -8.99 -3.88 0.52
C ALA A 36 -7.45 -3.93 0.51
N ILE A 37 -6.79 -3.10 -0.31
CA ILE A 37 -5.32 -2.96 -0.30
C ILE A 37 -4.85 -2.38 1.03
N LYS A 38 -5.51 -1.35 1.56
CA LYS A 38 -5.17 -0.76 2.86
C LYS A 38 -5.31 -1.79 3.99
N ASP A 39 -6.41 -2.52 4.01
CA ASP A 39 -6.68 -3.57 5.00
C ASP A 39 -5.62 -4.67 4.93
N LEU A 40 -5.16 -5.00 3.72
CA LEU A 40 -4.08 -5.96 3.50
C LEU A 40 -2.73 -5.46 4.03
N VAL A 41 -2.38 -4.19 3.79
CA VAL A 41 -1.11 -3.61 4.26
C VAL A 41 -1.02 -3.57 5.79
N VAL A 42 -2.15 -3.40 6.49
CA VAL A 42 -2.20 -3.44 7.96
C VAL A 42 -2.43 -4.84 8.54
N SER A 43 -2.50 -5.87 7.69
CA SER A 43 -2.77 -7.24 8.13
C SER A 43 -1.49 -8.01 8.51
N PRO A 44 -1.61 -9.16 9.20
CA PRO A 44 -0.48 -10.06 9.46
C PRO A 44 0.17 -10.66 8.19
N HIS A 45 -0.41 -10.46 7.01
CA HIS A 45 0.22 -10.85 5.74
C HIS A 45 1.34 -9.89 5.31
N CYS A 46 1.33 -8.65 5.79
CA CYS A 46 2.34 -7.63 5.50
C CYS A 46 3.15 -7.23 6.74
N LEU A 47 2.55 -7.30 7.92
CA LEU A 47 3.18 -6.91 9.18
C LEU A 47 3.75 -8.12 9.92
N THR A 48 4.91 -7.95 10.53
CA THR A 48 5.49 -8.90 11.47
C THR A 48 5.37 -8.37 12.90
N THR A 49 5.45 -9.28 13.88
CA THR A 49 5.54 -8.90 15.29
C THR A 49 7.00 -8.71 15.67
N ILE A 50 7.28 -7.74 16.53
CA ILE A 50 8.61 -7.53 17.11
C ILE A 50 8.76 -8.50 18.28
N ASP A 51 9.76 -9.38 18.23
CA ASP A 51 10.15 -10.18 19.37
C ASP A 51 10.96 -9.31 20.33
N HIS A 52 10.34 -8.95 21.46
CA HIS A 52 10.98 -8.14 22.47
C HIS A 52 11.91 -8.94 23.39
N ASP A 53 11.76 -10.27 23.46
CA ASP A 53 12.59 -11.14 24.28
C ASP A 53 13.93 -11.43 23.59
N ASN A 54 13.94 -11.43 22.24
CA ASN A 54 15.14 -11.62 21.44
C ASN A 54 15.31 -10.56 20.35
N PRO A 55 15.58 -9.28 20.72
CA PRO A 55 15.52 -8.16 19.81
C PRO A 55 16.59 -8.18 18.70
N GLY A 56 17.71 -8.85 18.92
CA GLY A 56 18.81 -8.96 17.95
C GLY A 56 18.45 -9.75 16.69
N ASP A 57 17.51 -10.69 16.80
CA ASP A 57 17.11 -11.56 15.70
C ASP A 57 16.00 -10.95 14.81
N ASN A 58 15.34 -9.87 15.27
CA ASN A 58 14.28 -9.20 14.51
C ASN A 58 14.75 -8.62 13.17
N LYS A 59 16.04 -8.32 13.01
CA LYS A 59 16.64 -7.71 11.79
C LYS A 59 15.80 -6.53 11.27
N ILE A 60 15.66 -5.51 12.11
CA ILE A 60 14.88 -4.31 11.79
C ILE A 60 15.71 -3.39 10.89
N PHE A 61 15.16 -3.02 9.75
CA PHE A 61 15.74 -2.04 8.82
C PHE A 61 14.81 -0.84 8.75
N LEU A 62 15.38 0.36 8.83
CA LEU A 62 14.61 1.60 8.75
C LEU A 62 14.82 2.26 7.39
N THR A 63 13.73 2.56 6.72
CA THR A 63 13.71 3.35 5.48
C THR A 63 12.97 4.66 5.73
N CYS A 64 13.57 5.78 5.36
CA CYS A 64 12.99 7.10 5.53
C CYS A 64 13.05 7.85 4.21
N ASP A 65 12.01 8.62 3.93
CA ASP A 65 11.97 9.58 2.83
C ASP A 65 11.36 10.90 3.30
N ALA A 66 11.80 12.01 2.72
CA ALA A 66 11.40 13.36 3.11
C ALA A 66 11.01 14.18 1.88
N SER A 67 9.91 14.91 2.01
CA SER A 67 9.42 15.88 1.02
C SER A 67 9.50 17.29 1.57
N ASP A 68 9.22 18.28 0.72
CA ASP A 68 9.16 19.70 1.10
C ASP A 68 8.22 20.00 2.27
N TYR A 69 7.24 19.13 2.51
CA TYR A 69 6.21 19.37 3.53
C TYR A 69 6.35 18.46 4.75
N ARG A 70 6.71 17.18 4.56
CA ARG A 70 6.66 16.14 5.61
C ARG A 70 7.62 14.98 5.34
N THR A 71 7.86 14.19 6.37
CA THR A 71 8.64 12.95 6.33
C THR A 71 7.74 11.71 6.44
N GLY A 72 8.19 10.60 5.87
CA GLY A 72 7.62 9.27 6.04
C GLY A 72 8.72 8.26 6.37
N ALA A 73 8.37 7.23 7.13
CA ALA A 73 9.27 6.14 7.49
C ALA A 73 8.53 4.81 7.50
N VAL A 74 9.23 3.76 7.09
CA VAL A 74 8.80 2.35 7.14
C VAL A 74 9.94 1.51 7.70
#